data_AF-A0A438CXI5-F1
#
_entry.id   AF-A0A438CXI5-F1
#
_cell.length_a   1.000
_cell.length_b   1.000
_cell.length_c   1.000
_cell.angle_alpha   90.00
_cell.angle_beta   90.00
_cell.angle_gamma   90.00
#
_symmetry.space_group_name_H-M   'P 1'
#
loop_
_entity.id
_entity.type
_entity.pdbx_description
1 polymer ?
#
loop_
_entity_poly.entity_id
_entity_poly.type
_entity_poly.pdbx_seq_one_letter_code
_entity_poly.pdbx_strand_id
1 'polypeptide(L)'
;MEYIDGIPILNLGDEIAKRGINPSGKLAAAAKQKILESLTIAYGQMILKSGFFHADPHPGNILICKGSEASGQYKLMQLKAYSCYFLFPPSQVALLDYGQVKDLPDKLRIGYANLILAIADNDPVKASESYRELGIETLSNCKDEQNELFKLAQTMFDTKLPPGVVMLQPFAEDSSIKKVGVQAFPEELFSILRTVHLLRGLSVGLGINYSCADQWRPIAEEALVRAGRLKGKPSKYPTKE
;
A
#
# COMPACT_ATOMS: atom_id res chain seq x y z
N MET A 1 -26.78 3.95 1.76
CA MET A 1 -25.61 3.43 1.03
C MET A 1 -26.12 2.96 -0.33
N GLU A 2 -25.53 3.43 -1.43
CA GLU A 2 -25.87 2.93 -2.76
C GLU A 2 -25.39 1.49 -2.91
N TYR A 3 -26.13 0.66 -3.64
CA TYR A 3 -25.71 -0.70 -3.93
C TYR A 3 -24.54 -0.70 -4.91
N ILE A 4 -23.45 -1.39 -4.55
CA ILE A 4 -22.28 -1.53 -5.40
C ILE A 4 -22.27 -2.94 -5.99
N ASP A 5 -22.44 -3.07 -7.30
CA ASP A 5 -22.27 -4.35 -7.99
C ASP A 5 -20.78 -4.67 -8.15
N GLY A 6 -20.31 -5.67 -7.42
CA GLY A 6 -18.91 -6.05 -7.41
C GLY A 6 -18.69 -7.50 -7.02
N ILE A 7 -17.50 -7.99 -7.35
CA ILE A 7 -17.02 -9.32 -6.98
C ILE A 7 -16.18 -9.18 -5.71
N PRO A 8 -16.50 -9.88 -4.61
CA PRO A 8 -15.63 -9.90 -3.44
C PRO A 8 -14.21 -10.35 -3.81
N ILE A 9 -13.17 -9.68 -3.31
CA ILE A 9 -11.79 -9.96 -3.70
C ILE A 9 -11.39 -11.42 -3.40
N LEU A 10 -11.99 -12.05 -2.39
CA LEU A 10 -11.81 -13.46 -2.05
C LEU A 10 -12.26 -14.42 -3.17
N ASN A 11 -13.26 -14.01 -3.96
CA ASN A 11 -13.83 -14.82 -5.03
C ASN A 11 -13.16 -14.54 -6.38
N LEU A 12 -12.09 -13.73 -6.41
CA LEU A 12 -11.43 -13.31 -7.64
C LEU A 12 -10.87 -14.50 -8.43
N GLY A 13 -10.34 -15.52 -7.76
CA GLY A 13 -9.82 -16.73 -8.40
C GLY A 13 -10.90 -17.49 -9.17
N ASP A 14 -12.05 -17.72 -8.53
CA ASP A 14 -13.20 -18.41 -9.13
C ASP A 14 -13.78 -17.63 -10.31
N GLU A 15 -13.85 -16.30 -10.18
CA GLU A 15 -14.34 -15.43 -11.24
C GLU A 15 -13.41 -15.42 -12.45
N ILE A 16 -12.09 -15.41 -12.23
CA ILE A 16 -11.10 -15.56 -13.30
C ILE A 16 -11.29 -16.91 -14.02
N ALA A 17 -11.49 -18.00 -13.27
CA ALA A 17 -11.71 -19.33 -13.83
C ALA A 17 -13.02 -19.42 -14.64
N LYS A 18 -14.12 -18.83 -14.14
CA LYS A 18 -15.41 -18.77 -14.84
C LYS A 18 -15.32 -18.05 -16.19
N ARG A 19 -14.39 -17.11 -16.33
CA ARG A 19 -14.10 -16.40 -17.59
C ARG A 19 -13.19 -17.18 -18.54
N GLY A 20 -12.88 -18.44 -18.22
CA GLY A 20 -12.00 -19.29 -19.03
C GLY A 20 -10.52 -18.92 -18.94
N ILE A 21 -10.13 -18.10 -17.96
CA ILE A 21 -8.74 -17.69 -17.75
C ILE A 21 -8.11 -18.62 -16.71
N ASN A 22 -6.94 -19.18 -17.01
CA ASN A 22 -6.17 -19.96 -16.04
C ASN A 22 -5.79 -19.06 -14.83
N PRO A 23 -6.26 -19.33 -13.60
CA PRO A 23 -5.98 -18.51 -12.41
C PRO A 23 -4.50 -18.42 -12.01
N SER A 24 -3.69 -19.38 -12.48
CA SER A 24 -2.24 -19.44 -12.28
C SER A 24 -1.46 -18.98 -13.52
N GLY A 25 -2.16 -18.54 -14.57
CA GLY A 25 -1.56 -18.04 -15.80
C GLY A 25 -1.06 -16.59 -15.68
N LYS A 26 -0.18 -16.19 -16.60
CA LYS A 26 0.37 -14.82 -16.67
C LYS A 26 -0.70 -13.73 -16.74
N LEU A 27 -1.80 -14.02 -17.45
CA LEU A 27 -2.93 -13.09 -17.58
C LEU A 27 -3.64 -12.84 -16.23
N ALA A 28 -3.88 -13.90 -15.46
CA ALA A 28 -4.48 -13.79 -14.13
C ALA A 28 -3.54 -13.06 -13.16
N ALA A 29 -2.23 -13.34 -13.22
CA ALA A 29 -1.24 -12.64 -12.41
C ALA A 29 -1.23 -11.12 -12.72
N ALA A 30 -1.27 -10.74 -13.99
CA ALA A 30 -1.34 -9.34 -14.39
C ALA A 30 -2.64 -8.64 -13.92
N ALA A 31 -3.77 -9.34 -13.94
CA ALA A 31 -5.03 -8.80 -13.43
C ALA A 31 -5.01 -8.60 -11.91
N LYS A 32 -4.52 -9.60 -11.15
CA LYS A 32 -4.34 -9.51 -9.69
C LYS A 32 -3.40 -8.36 -9.31
N GLN A 33 -2.30 -8.20 -10.05
CA GLN A 33 -1.34 -7.11 -9.89
C GLN A 33 -2.02 -5.74 -10.03
N LYS A 34 -2.80 -5.52 -11.10
CA LYS A 34 -3.50 -4.24 -11.33
C LYS A 34 -4.53 -3.91 -10.24
N ILE A 35 -5.22 -4.93 -9.73
CA ILE A 35 -6.18 -4.77 -8.63
C ILE A 35 -5.46 -4.33 -7.35
N LEU A 36 -4.35 -4.99 -7.01
CA LEU A 36 -3.53 -4.62 -5.86
C LEU A 36 -2.93 -3.22 -6.00
N GLU A 37 -2.43 -2.88 -7.18
CA GLU A 37 -1.95 -1.52 -7.50
C GLU A 37 -3.03 -0.47 -7.25
N SER A 38 -4.24 -0.69 -7.78
CA SER A 38 -5.35 0.25 -7.64
C SER A 38 -5.77 0.41 -6.19
N LEU A 39 -5.89 -0.70 -5.45
CA LEU A 39 -6.17 -0.70 -4.02
C LEU A 39 -5.10 0.06 -3.24
N THR A 40 -3.83 -0.23 -3.49
CA THR A 40 -2.70 0.36 -2.77
C THR A 40 -2.60 1.84 -3.04
N ILE A 41 -2.76 2.27 -4.29
CA ILE A 41 -2.79 3.69 -4.66
C ILE A 41 -3.93 4.40 -3.90
N ALA A 42 -5.13 3.81 -3.82
CA ALA A 42 -6.23 4.39 -3.06
C ALA A 42 -5.87 4.60 -1.58
N TYR A 43 -5.25 3.60 -0.94
CA TYR A 43 -4.76 3.70 0.43
C TYR A 43 -3.65 4.75 0.59
N GLY A 44 -2.72 4.83 -0.35
CA GLY A 44 -1.69 5.86 -0.37
C GLY A 44 -2.27 7.26 -0.45
N GLN A 45 -3.32 7.48 -1.27
CA GLN A 45 -4.04 8.75 -1.34
C GLN A 45 -4.72 9.07 0.00
N MET A 46 -5.44 8.11 0.59
CA MET A 46 -6.11 8.32 1.87
C MET A 46 -5.12 8.65 3.01
N ILE A 47 -4.00 7.93 3.08
CA ILE A 47 -3.02 8.08 4.17
C ILE A 47 -2.18 9.34 3.97
N LEU A 48 -1.51 9.46 2.81
CA LEU A 48 -0.46 10.47 2.60
C LEU A 48 -1.00 11.80 2.09
N LYS A 49 -2.14 11.80 1.40
CA LYS A 49 -2.71 13.03 0.83
C LYS A 49 -3.81 13.63 1.70
N SER A 50 -4.83 12.86 2.08
CA SER A 50 -5.92 13.39 2.93
C SER A 50 -5.62 13.31 4.42
N GLY A 51 -4.85 12.31 4.88
CA GLY A 51 -4.69 12.05 6.31
C GLY A 51 -5.94 11.47 6.96
N PHE A 52 -6.93 11.05 6.18
CA PHE A 52 -8.14 10.39 6.63
C PHE A 52 -8.30 9.11 5.82
N PHE A 53 -8.30 7.97 6.50
CA PHE A 53 -8.18 6.68 5.83
C PHE A 53 -9.04 5.58 6.46
N HIS A 54 -9.43 4.66 5.59
CA HIS A 54 -9.98 3.38 5.97
C HIS A 54 -8.85 2.53 6.60
N ALA A 55 -8.97 2.09 7.86
CA ALA A 55 -7.89 1.39 8.58
C ALA A 55 -8.04 -0.14 8.61
N ASP A 56 -9.01 -0.69 7.87
CA ASP A 56 -9.30 -2.13 7.86
C ASP A 56 -9.47 -2.71 6.45
N PRO A 57 -8.42 -2.81 5.61
CA PRO A 57 -8.48 -3.49 4.30
C PRO A 57 -8.64 -5.01 4.43
N HIS A 58 -9.55 -5.48 5.27
CA HIS A 58 -9.90 -6.88 5.33
C HIS A 58 -10.52 -7.31 4.00
N PRO A 59 -10.22 -8.51 3.46
CA PRO A 59 -10.76 -8.96 2.19
C PRO A 59 -12.29 -8.87 2.07
N GLY A 60 -13.03 -9.05 3.17
CA GLY A 60 -14.48 -8.91 3.22
C GLY A 60 -15.00 -7.50 2.90
N ASN A 61 -14.18 -6.47 3.09
CA ASN A 61 -14.52 -5.07 2.86
C ASN A 61 -14.10 -4.59 1.47
N ILE A 62 -13.65 -5.48 0.59
CA ILE A 62 -13.09 -5.12 -0.71
C ILE A 62 -13.88 -5.80 -1.82
N LEU A 63 -14.49 -4.97 -2.65
CA LEU A 63 -15.15 -5.40 -3.89
C LEU A 63 -14.36 -4.94 -5.10
N ILE A 64 -14.26 -5.81 -6.10
CA ILE A 64 -13.83 -5.46 -7.45
C ILE A 64 -15.08 -5.09 -8.22
N CYS A 65 -15.27 -3.80 -8.50
CA CYS A 65 -16.43 -3.32 -9.23
C CYS A 65 -16.46 -4.00 -10.60
N LYS A 66 -17.64 -4.51 -10.98
CA LYS A 66 -17.85 -4.85 -12.38
C LYS A 66 -17.82 -3.54 -13.17
N GLY A 67 -17.10 -3.53 -14.29
CA GLY A 67 -17.00 -2.33 -15.12
C GLY A 67 -18.40 -1.77 -15.35
N SER A 68 -18.64 -0.58 -14.80
CA SER A 68 -19.86 0.15 -15.08
C SER A 68 -19.92 0.35 -16.59
N GLU A 69 -21.04 -0.02 -17.21
CA GLU A 69 -21.43 0.57 -18.48
C GLU A 69 -21.68 2.06 -18.23
N ALA A 70 -20.61 2.85 -18.15
CA ALA A 70 -20.68 4.28 -18.02
C ALA A 70 -19.90 4.90 -19.17
N SER A 71 -20.69 5.36 -20.16
CA SER A 71 -20.34 6.29 -21.24
C SER A 71 -19.40 5.77 -22.33
N GLY A 72 -20.00 5.50 -23.50
CA GLY A 72 -19.26 5.30 -24.74
C GLY A 72 -18.50 6.56 -25.13
N GLN A 73 -17.19 6.60 -24.87
CA GLN A 73 -16.28 7.53 -25.54
C GLN A 73 -14.78 7.17 -25.41
N TYR A 74 -14.43 5.89 -25.54
CA TYR A 74 -13.02 5.51 -25.80
C TYR A 74 -12.95 4.59 -27.02
N LYS A 75 -13.25 5.18 -28.18
CA LYS A 75 -13.01 4.55 -29.49
C LYS A 75 -11.67 5.04 -30.03
N LEU A 76 -10.83 4.08 -30.42
CA LEU A 76 -9.57 4.15 -31.17
C LEU A 76 -8.28 4.49 -30.40
N MET A 77 -7.44 3.46 -30.18
CA MET A 77 -6.19 3.30 -30.94
C MET A 77 -5.60 1.88 -30.74
N GLN A 78 -5.24 1.21 -31.85
CA GLN A 78 -4.72 -0.16 -31.88
C GLN A 78 -3.21 -0.21 -31.56
N LEU A 79 -2.77 -1.21 -30.79
CA LEU A 79 -1.81 -2.27 -31.19
C LEU A 79 -1.31 -3.07 -29.97
N LYS A 80 -1.65 -4.37 -29.96
CA LYS A 80 -1.09 -5.50 -29.18
C LYS A 80 -1.07 -5.47 -27.65
N ALA A 81 -1.01 -4.32 -26.97
CA ALA A 81 -1.04 -4.22 -25.50
C ALA A 81 -2.47 -4.27 -24.88
N TYR A 82 -3.51 -4.17 -25.71
CA TYR A 82 -4.90 -3.98 -25.27
C TYR A 82 -5.72 -5.26 -25.04
N SER A 83 -5.20 -6.45 -25.34
CA SER A 83 -5.96 -7.70 -25.08
C SER A 83 -6.33 -7.84 -23.59
N CYS A 84 -5.41 -7.49 -22.68
CA CYS A 84 -5.72 -7.40 -21.24
C CYS A 84 -6.72 -6.30 -20.87
N TYR A 85 -6.71 -5.16 -21.56
CA TYR A 85 -7.57 -4.01 -21.23
C TYR A 85 -9.04 -4.24 -21.61
N PHE A 86 -9.31 -5.03 -22.64
CA PHE A 86 -10.68 -5.45 -22.98
C PHE A 86 -11.19 -6.58 -22.08
N LEU A 87 -10.30 -7.39 -21.51
CA LEU A 87 -10.67 -8.44 -20.54
C LEU A 87 -10.85 -7.91 -19.11
N PHE A 88 -10.14 -6.83 -18.77
CA PHE A 88 -10.20 -6.15 -17.49
C PHE A 88 -10.23 -4.63 -17.73
N PRO A 89 -11.42 -3.97 -17.73
CA PRO A 89 -11.49 -2.51 -17.65
C PRO A 89 -10.70 -2.01 -16.44
N PRO A 90 -10.32 -0.71 -16.35
CA PRO A 90 -9.65 -0.19 -15.16
C PRO A 90 -10.42 -0.64 -13.90
N SER A 91 -9.81 -1.54 -13.14
CA SER A 91 -10.48 -2.23 -12.05
C SER A 91 -10.73 -1.22 -10.94
N GLN A 92 -11.96 -0.71 -10.88
CA GLN A 92 -12.38 0.08 -9.73
C GLN A 92 -12.49 -0.87 -8.54
N VAL A 93 -11.84 -0.49 -7.45
CA VAL A 93 -11.93 -1.20 -6.17
C VAL A 93 -12.86 -0.37 -5.28
N ALA A 94 -13.89 -1.00 -4.75
CA ALA A 94 -14.77 -0.40 -3.77
C ALA A 94 -14.40 -0.89 -2.37
N LEU A 95 -14.32 0.07 -1.44
CA LEU A 95 -14.17 -0.19 -0.01
C LEU A 95 -15.53 -0.10 0.65
N LEU A 96 -15.87 -1.14 1.40
CA LEU A 96 -17.07 -1.24 2.22
C LEU A 96 -16.70 -1.04 3.69
N ASP A 97 -17.73 -0.86 4.53
CA ASP A 97 -17.60 -0.82 5.99
C ASP A 97 -16.57 0.20 6.52
N TYR A 98 -17.01 1.45 6.62
CA TYR A 98 -16.23 2.54 7.19
C TYR A 98 -16.29 2.58 8.73
N GLY A 99 -16.58 1.45 9.40
CA GLY A 99 -16.60 1.37 10.86
C GLY A 99 -15.24 1.61 11.51
N GLN A 100 -14.15 1.42 10.74
CA GLN A 100 -12.76 1.59 11.19
C GLN A 100 -12.05 2.67 10.36
N VAL A 101 -12.52 3.91 10.44
CA VAL A 101 -11.82 5.07 9.87
C VAL A 101 -10.91 5.73 10.90
N LYS A 102 -9.82 6.33 10.43
CA LYS A 102 -8.82 6.98 11.27
C LYS A 102 -8.33 8.27 10.65
N ASP A 103 -8.07 9.25 11.52
CA ASP A 103 -7.35 10.46 11.20
C ASP A 103 -5.87 10.27 11.53
N LEU A 104 -5.00 10.73 10.63
CA LEU A 104 -3.56 10.78 10.80
C LEU A 104 -3.14 12.25 10.89
N PRO A 105 -2.72 12.73 12.07
CA PRO A 105 -2.26 14.11 12.25
C PRO A 105 -1.19 14.50 11.23
N ASP A 106 -1.24 15.73 10.73
CA ASP A 106 -0.36 16.21 9.67
C ASP A 106 1.13 16.00 9.97
N LYS A 107 1.56 16.21 11.22
CA LYS A 107 2.93 15.95 11.63
C LYS A 107 3.34 14.50 11.38
N LEU A 108 2.49 13.55 11.78
CA LEU A 108 2.74 12.12 11.57
C LEU A 108 2.61 11.75 10.08
N ARG A 109 1.65 12.33 9.35
CA ARG A 109 1.47 12.12 7.92
C ARG A 109 2.70 12.53 7.11
N ILE A 110 3.26 13.70 7.38
CA ILE A 110 4.47 14.20 6.71
C ILE A 110 5.71 13.41 7.12
N GLY A 111 5.87 13.07 8.40
CA GLY A 111 6.95 12.17 8.85
C GLY A 111 6.84 10.77 8.23
N TYR A 112 5.63 10.26 8.03
CA TYR A 112 5.39 8.97 7.39
C TYR A 112 5.70 9.03 5.89
N ALA A 113 5.42 10.14 5.22
CA ALA A 113 5.86 10.36 3.85
C ALA A 113 7.39 10.30 3.69
N ASN A 114 8.15 10.89 4.63
CA ASN A 114 9.61 10.74 4.66
C ASN A 114 10.04 9.28 4.82
N LEU A 115 9.40 8.52 5.73
CA LEU A 115 9.69 7.11 5.93
C LEU A 115 9.44 6.28 4.66
N ILE A 116 8.33 6.54 3.96
CA ILE A 116 8.02 5.88 2.68
C ILE A 116 9.11 6.12 1.65
N LEU A 117 9.60 7.35 1.50
CA LEU A 117 10.71 7.63 0.58
C LEU A 117 12.00 6.95 1.01
N ALA A 118 12.31 6.92 2.31
CA ALA A 118 13.49 6.22 2.82
C ALA A 118 13.45 4.72 2.52
N ILE A 119 12.29 4.07 2.67
CA ILE A 119 12.10 2.66 2.31
C ILE A 119 12.27 2.46 0.80
N ALA A 120 11.61 3.28 -0.01
CA ALA A 120 11.68 3.18 -1.46
C ALA A 120 13.09 3.46 -2.02
N ASP A 121 13.86 4.35 -1.37
CA ASP A 121 15.25 4.68 -1.73
C ASP A 121 16.27 3.66 -1.20
N ASN A 122 15.84 2.73 -0.33
CA ASN A 122 16.74 1.86 0.42
C ASN A 122 17.79 2.65 1.22
N ASP A 123 17.33 3.65 1.96
CA ASP A 123 18.15 4.60 2.73
C ASP A 123 17.99 4.38 4.25
N PRO A 124 18.89 3.62 4.91
CA PRO A 124 18.83 3.34 6.34
C PRO A 124 18.97 4.59 7.21
N VAL A 125 19.71 5.59 6.74
CA VAL A 125 19.97 6.82 7.48
C VAL A 125 18.69 7.64 7.56
N LYS A 126 18.03 7.89 6.41
CA LYS A 126 16.74 8.59 6.38
C LYS A 126 15.63 7.83 7.10
N ALA A 127 15.65 6.49 7.08
CA ALA A 127 14.68 5.70 7.82
C ALA A 127 14.83 5.91 9.33
N SER A 128 16.07 5.92 9.83
CA SER A 128 16.37 6.23 11.24
C SER A 128 15.94 7.65 11.63
N GLU A 129 16.17 8.64 10.76
CA GLU A 129 15.67 10.01 10.96
C GLU A 129 14.14 10.07 11.01
N SER A 130 13.47 9.36 10.11
CA SER A 130 12.00 9.32 10.03
C SER A 130 11.40 8.66 11.28
N TYR A 131 12.03 7.61 11.82
CA TYR A 131 11.60 7.00 13.08
C TYR A 131 11.59 8.00 14.23
N ARG A 132 12.66 8.81 14.36
CA ARG A 132 12.74 9.87 15.37
C ARG A 132 11.68 10.95 15.15
N GLU A 133 11.46 11.40 13.92
CA GLU A 133 10.44 12.41 13.58
C GLU A 133 9.02 11.92 13.90
N LEU A 134 8.76 10.64 13.67
CA LEU A 134 7.50 9.97 13.95
C LEU A 134 7.28 9.73 15.45
N GLY A 135 8.30 9.89 16.31
CA GLY A 135 8.19 9.56 17.73
C GLY A 135 8.21 8.06 18.00
N ILE A 136 8.79 7.26 17.11
CA ILE A 136 9.05 5.83 17.35
C ILE A 136 10.37 5.75 18.13
N GLU A 137 10.28 5.44 19.42
CA GLU A 137 11.46 5.30 20.27
C GLU A 137 11.99 3.87 20.19
N THR A 138 13.27 3.74 19.83
CA THR A 138 13.94 2.45 19.69
C THR A 138 15.15 2.35 20.60
N LEU A 139 15.41 1.14 21.11
CA LEU A 139 16.61 0.78 21.86
C LEU A 139 17.36 -0.31 21.08
N SER A 140 18.58 -0.02 20.67
CA SER A 140 19.44 -0.98 19.97
C SER A 140 20.63 -1.37 20.83
N ASN A 141 20.94 -2.67 20.85
CA ASN A 141 22.13 -3.22 21.51
C ASN A 141 23.14 -3.77 20.48
N CYS A 142 22.99 -3.42 19.20
CA CYS A 142 23.82 -3.97 18.12
C CYS A 142 24.65 -2.89 17.41
N LYS A 143 25.82 -3.27 16.87
CA LYS A 143 26.71 -2.38 16.11
C LYS A 143 26.13 -1.96 14.75
N ASP A 144 25.15 -2.70 14.25
CA ASP A 144 24.53 -2.49 12.93
C ASP A 144 23.11 -1.90 13.03
N GLU A 145 22.92 -0.99 14.00
CA GLU A 145 21.63 -0.44 14.39
C GLU A 145 20.83 0.12 13.21
N GLN A 146 21.46 0.92 12.34
CA GLN A 146 20.76 1.57 11.24
C GLN A 146 20.20 0.56 10.23
N ASN A 147 20.95 -0.49 9.90
CA ASN A 147 20.49 -1.51 8.97
C ASN A 147 19.43 -2.43 9.61
N GLU A 148 19.55 -2.76 10.89
CA GLU A 148 18.50 -3.53 11.58
C GLU A 148 17.21 -2.72 11.77
N LEU A 149 17.32 -1.42 12.05
CA LEU A 149 16.18 -0.50 12.09
C LEU A 149 15.54 -0.35 10.70
N PHE A 150 16.36 -0.30 9.64
CA PHE A 150 15.85 -0.26 8.27
C PHE A 150 15.10 -1.54 7.88
N LYS A 151 15.63 -2.73 8.23
CA LYS A 151 14.91 -4.01 8.06
C LYS A 151 13.61 -4.02 8.85
N LEU A 152 13.60 -3.48 10.06
CA LEU A 152 12.40 -3.32 10.86
C LEU A 152 11.39 -2.41 10.16
N ALA A 153 11.84 -1.29 9.59
CA ALA A 153 10.99 -0.36 8.82
C ALA A 153 10.34 -1.04 7.60
N GLN A 154 11.10 -1.80 6.82
CA GLN A 154 10.56 -2.61 5.72
C GLN A 154 9.54 -3.63 6.21
N THR A 155 9.86 -4.32 7.32
CA THR A 155 9.00 -5.35 7.93
C THR A 155 7.72 -4.77 8.53
N MET A 156 7.72 -3.51 8.97
CA MET A 156 6.53 -2.85 9.53
C MET A 156 5.71 -2.12 8.47
N PHE A 157 6.36 -1.41 7.55
CA PHE A 157 5.72 -0.40 6.72
C PHE A 157 5.81 -0.64 5.21
N ASP A 158 6.26 -1.81 4.76
CA ASP A 158 6.20 -2.18 3.34
C ASP A 158 5.50 -3.53 3.09
N THR A 159 4.74 -3.68 2.01
CA THR A 159 4.12 -4.96 1.66
C THR A 159 5.11 -5.99 1.12
N LYS A 160 6.30 -5.56 0.70
CA LYS A 160 7.30 -6.44 0.08
C LYS A 160 7.90 -7.40 1.10
N LEU A 161 7.86 -8.70 0.78
CA LEU A 161 8.57 -9.72 1.55
C LEU A 161 10.03 -9.83 1.11
N PRO A 162 10.96 -10.11 2.04
CA PRO A 162 12.34 -10.43 1.69
C PRO A 162 12.42 -11.62 0.72
N PRO A 163 13.45 -11.70 -0.14
CA PRO A 163 13.61 -12.83 -1.06
C PRO A 163 13.62 -14.18 -0.33
N GLY A 164 12.86 -15.15 -0.85
CA GLY A 164 12.76 -16.49 -0.27
C GLY A 164 11.88 -16.58 0.98
N VAL A 165 11.35 -15.47 1.49
CA VAL A 165 10.43 -15.46 2.63
C VAL A 165 8.98 -15.48 2.15
N VAL A 166 8.22 -16.48 2.58
CA VAL A 166 6.78 -16.60 2.30
C VAL A 166 5.91 -16.05 3.42
N MET A 167 6.45 -15.98 4.63
CA MET A 167 5.78 -15.49 5.82
C MET A 167 6.82 -14.87 6.75
N LEU A 168 6.54 -13.67 7.25
CA LEU A 168 7.37 -13.04 8.27
C LEU A 168 7.18 -13.73 9.60
N GLN A 169 8.28 -13.90 10.34
CA GLN A 169 8.28 -14.40 11.71
C GLN A 169 8.83 -13.30 12.64
N PRO A 170 7.99 -12.34 13.07
CA PRO A 170 8.43 -11.21 13.89
C PRO A 170 9.08 -11.62 15.21
N PHE A 171 8.82 -12.82 15.71
CA PHE A 171 9.33 -13.29 17.00
C PHE A 171 10.46 -14.33 16.89
N ALA A 172 10.95 -14.59 15.68
CA ALA A 172 12.15 -15.41 15.48
C ALA A 172 13.34 -14.81 16.26
N GLU A 173 14.26 -15.65 16.73
CA GLU A 173 15.39 -15.20 17.56
C GLU A 173 16.27 -14.16 16.87
N ASP A 174 16.40 -14.24 15.56
CA ASP A 174 17.21 -13.36 14.72
C ASP A 174 16.43 -12.15 14.14
N SER A 175 15.17 -11.97 14.54
CA SER A 175 14.30 -10.90 14.06
C SER A 175 14.82 -9.50 14.47
N SER A 176 14.59 -8.52 13.59
CA SER A 176 15.02 -7.13 13.83
C SER A 176 14.33 -6.49 15.04
N ILE A 177 13.09 -6.90 15.38
CA ILE A 177 12.40 -6.37 16.58
C ILE A 177 13.04 -6.83 17.90
N LYS A 178 13.73 -7.99 17.91
CA LYS A 178 14.51 -8.44 19.07
C LYS A 178 15.87 -7.72 19.16
N LYS A 179 16.43 -7.31 18.03
CA LYS A 179 17.71 -6.58 17.96
C LYS A 179 17.54 -5.07 18.20
N VAL A 180 16.41 -4.54 17.77
CA VAL A 180 15.98 -3.14 17.90
C VAL A 180 14.63 -3.14 18.61
N GLY A 181 14.66 -2.98 19.93
CA GLY A 181 13.46 -2.98 20.76
C GLY A 181 12.69 -1.66 20.61
N VAL A 182 11.42 -1.73 20.23
CA VAL A 182 10.53 -0.55 20.18
C VAL A 182 10.01 -0.26 21.58
N GLN A 183 10.37 0.89 22.15
CA GLN A 183 10.00 1.32 23.51
C GLN A 183 8.72 2.14 23.53
N ALA A 184 8.56 3.02 22.53
CA ALA A 184 7.35 3.82 22.36
C ALA A 184 6.94 3.82 20.89
N PHE A 185 5.63 3.74 20.65
CA PHE A 185 5.06 3.74 19.32
C PHE A 185 3.75 4.52 19.32
N PRO A 186 3.62 5.59 18.51
CA PRO A 186 2.41 6.41 18.46
C PRO A 186 1.18 5.60 18.07
N GLU A 187 0.04 5.91 18.70
CA GLU A 187 -1.20 5.12 18.55
C GLU A 187 -1.72 5.15 17.10
N GLU A 188 -1.67 6.31 16.46
CA GLU A 188 -2.14 6.53 15.09
C GLU A 188 -1.35 5.68 14.09
N LEU A 189 -0.05 5.47 14.35
CA LEU A 189 0.79 4.62 13.51
C LEU A 189 0.42 3.14 13.62
N PHE A 190 -0.25 2.68 14.69
CA PHE A 190 -0.70 1.28 14.77
C PHE A 190 -1.79 1.02 13.74
N SER A 191 -2.62 2.01 13.45
CA SER A 191 -3.66 1.91 12.42
C SER A 191 -3.04 1.82 11.02
N ILE A 192 -1.96 2.56 10.77
CA ILE A 192 -1.16 2.46 9.54
C ILE A 192 -0.48 1.09 9.44
N LEU A 193 0.17 0.64 10.51
CA LEU A 193 0.84 -0.66 10.58
C LEU A 193 -0.14 -1.81 10.26
N ARG A 194 -1.32 -1.82 10.90
CA ARG A 194 -2.39 -2.79 10.64
C ARG A 194 -2.83 -2.75 9.18
N THR A 195 -3.01 -1.55 8.64
CA THR A 195 -3.42 -1.35 7.24
C THR A 195 -2.40 -1.96 6.27
N VAL A 196 -1.12 -1.64 6.44
CA VAL A 196 -0.03 -2.19 5.61
C VAL A 196 0.06 -3.71 5.75
N HIS A 197 -0.08 -4.25 6.96
CA HIS A 197 -0.02 -5.70 7.20
C HIS A 197 -1.19 -6.46 6.56
N LEU A 198 -2.40 -5.88 6.56
CA LEU A 198 -3.55 -6.46 5.87
C LEU A 198 -3.39 -6.38 4.34
N LEU A 199 -2.87 -5.26 3.81
CA LEU A 199 -2.49 -5.15 2.39
C LEU A 199 -1.42 -6.17 2.01
N ARG A 200 -0.43 -6.41 2.88
CA ARG A 200 0.59 -7.45 2.71
C ARG A 200 -0.06 -8.83 2.65
N GLY A 201 -0.96 -9.14 3.58
CA GLY A 201 -1.71 -10.40 3.59
C GLY A 201 -2.50 -10.64 2.30
N LEU A 202 -3.17 -9.59 1.80
CA LEU A 202 -3.85 -9.61 0.50
C LEU A 202 -2.88 -9.87 -0.67
N SER A 203 -1.73 -9.20 -0.67
CA SER A 203 -0.69 -9.39 -1.68
C SER A 203 -0.23 -10.86 -1.73
N VAL A 204 0.09 -11.42 -0.55
CA VAL A 204 0.50 -12.83 -0.41
C VAL A 204 -0.61 -13.78 -0.86
N GLY A 205 -1.86 -13.54 -0.43
CA GLY A 205 -3.01 -14.36 -0.82
C GLY A 205 -3.28 -14.36 -2.33
N LEU A 206 -2.93 -13.27 -3.03
CA LEU A 206 -3.01 -13.17 -4.48
C LEU A 206 -1.77 -13.71 -5.21
N GLY A 207 -0.74 -14.14 -4.48
CA GLY A 207 0.52 -14.64 -5.03
C GLY A 207 1.38 -13.56 -5.64
N ILE A 208 1.26 -12.32 -5.17
CA ILE A 208 1.98 -11.15 -5.64
C ILE A 208 2.93 -10.68 -4.53
N ASN A 209 4.18 -10.36 -4.88
CA ASN A 209 5.13 -9.72 -3.98
C ASN A 209 5.55 -8.37 -4.58
N TYR A 210 5.16 -7.27 -3.94
CA TYR A 210 5.48 -5.91 -4.40
C TYR A 210 5.62 -4.96 -3.22
N SER A 211 6.26 -3.82 -3.46
CA SER A 211 6.44 -2.77 -2.46
C SER A 211 5.33 -1.72 -2.57
N CYS A 212 4.61 -1.49 -1.48
CA CYS A 212 3.69 -0.36 -1.38
C CYS A 212 4.45 0.94 -1.22
N ALA A 213 5.64 0.92 -0.60
CA ALA A 213 6.48 2.10 -0.50
C ALA A 213 6.92 2.61 -1.88
N ASP A 214 7.32 1.71 -2.78
CA ASP A 214 7.62 2.06 -4.18
C ASP A 214 6.41 2.67 -4.90
N GLN A 215 5.21 2.12 -4.69
CA GLN A 215 3.98 2.63 -5.30
C GLN A 215 3.54 3.97 -4.70
N TRP A 216 3.79 4.20 -3.42
CA TRP A 216 3.41 5.41 -2.71
C TRP A 216 4.42 6.55 -2.88
N ARG A 217 5.63 6.28 -3.36
CA ARG A 217 6.66 7.28 -3.68
C ARG A 217 6.10 8.58 -4.28
N PRO A 218 5.36 8.57 -5.41
CA PRO A 218 4.87 9.81 -6.01
C PRO A 218 3.89 10.59 -5.10
N ILE A 219 3.12 9.88 -4.27
CA ILE A 219 2.15 10.49 -3.34
C ILE A 219 2.90 11.08 -2.13
N ALA A 220 3.91 10.38 -1.63
CA ALA A 220 4.79 10.84 -0.56
C ALA A 220 5.59 12.07 -1.00
N GLU A 221 6.16 12.07 -2.20
CA GLU A 221 6.82 13.23 -2.80
C GLU A 221 5.88 14.43 -2.90
N GLU A 222 4.65 14.23 -3.38
CA GLU A 222 3.63 15.28 -3.45
C GLU A 222 3.32 15.85 -2.06
N ALA A 223 3.13 15.00 -1.05
CA ALA A 223 2.86 15.42 0.32
C ALA A 223 4.00 16.26 0.90
N LEU A 224 5.25 15.86 0.66
CA LEU A 224 6.44 16.57 1.13
C LEU A 224 6.67 17.89 0.39
N VAL A 225 6.40 17.95 -0.91
CA VAL A 225 6.43 19.22 -1.68
C VAL A 225 5.39 20.19 -1.14
N ARG A 226 4.15 19.73 -0.91
CA ARG A 226 3.08 20.56 -0.32
C ARG A 226 3.43 21.07 1.08
N ALA A 227 4.14 20.27 1.87
CA ALA A 227 4.62 20.64 3.19
C ALA A 227 5.91 21.50 3.18
N GLY A 228 6.46 21.83 2.00
CA GLY A 228 7.70 22.61 1.87
C GLY A 228 8.97 21.86 2.28
N ARG A 229 8.91 20.52 2.41
CA ARG A 229 10.04 19.66 2.81
C ARG A 229 10.89 19.17 1.63
N LEU A 230 10.34 19.18 0.41
CA LEU A 230 11.05 18.87 -0.82
C LEU A 230 10.91 20.01 -1.83
N LYS A 231 11.97 20.26 -2.61
CA LYS A 231 11.92 21.20 -3.74
C LYS A 231 11.28 20.51 -4.95
N GLY A 232 10.06 20.89 -5.29
CA GLY A 232 9.33 20.38 -6.47
C GLY A 232 8.24 21.37 -6.93
N LYS A 233 7.79 21.26 -8.19
CA LYS A 233 6.63 22.03 -8.67
C LYS A 233 5.35 21.41 -8.11
N PRO A 234 4.41 22.19 -7.52
CA PRO A 234 3.15 21.63 -7.03
C PRO A 234 2.35 20.97 -8.16
N SER A 235 1.75 19.82 -7.85
CA SER A 235 0.94 18.99 -8.75
C SER A 235 -0.21 19.79 -9.40
N LYS A 236 -0.49 19.53 -10.68
CA LYS A 236 -1.51 20.22 -11.50
C LYS A 236 -2.97 19.85 -11.17
N TYR A 237 -3.23 19.00 -10.17
CA TYR A 237 -4.59 18.59 -9.85
C TYR A 237 -5.19 19.48 -8.76
N PRO A 238 -6.28 20.21 -9.04
CA PRO A 238 -6.90 21.10 -8.06
C PRO A 238 -7.46 20.30 -6.89
N THR A 239 -7.13 20.72 -5.68
CA THR A 239 -7.87 20.39 -4.47
C THR A 239 -9.23 21.07 -4.56
N LYS A 240 -10.32 20.29 -4.51
CA LYS A 240 -11.63 20.85 -4.18
C LYS A 240 -11.60 21.13 -2.68
N GLU A 241 -11.66 22.42 -2.34
CA GLU A 241 -12.05 22.90 -1.01
C GLU A 241 -13.52 22.57 -0.71
#